data_AF-A0A8H4U4N9-F1
#
_entry.id   AF-A0A8H4U4N9-F1
#
_cell.length_a   1.000
_cell.length_b   1.000
_cell.length_c   1.000
_cell.angle_alpha   90.00
_cell.angle_beta   90.00
_cell.angle_gamma   90.00
#
_symmetry.space_group_name_H-M   'P 1'
#
loop_
_entity.id
_entity.type
_entity.pdbx_description
1 polymer ?
#
loop_
_entity_poly.entity_id
_entity_poly.type
_entity_poly.pdbx_seq_one_letter_code
_entity_poly.pdbx_strand_id
1 'polypeptide(L)'
;MAHLMIKVETMFLLHAHTRPRHLTRLPKYKTPQGILYQGQLLPKLTPHDAVEYTLKCIPALRDFHTIQDDEKLESIIATSVILRQLEEIDDEEEDDQQGRNEGRNDGTEVPRAKPQVNFLAIIDAVLRSPPSRTLFGRRSLIQAAYWMAVRQELYHSFTKRHPPKMVLDPEYGLGASKANKIVLHTAQVAKWRWADGSEQEWLRLQKQGELLEEEALKEYQPFYVRSADRSNGEIFPTIWYSSALEVTTMQLCIIAKMVLMAENPFLG
;
A
#
# COMPACT_ATOMS: atom_id res chain seq x y z
N MET A 1 7.52 28.21 0.82
CA MET A 1 8.19 27.73 2.05
C MET A 1 7.23 27.29 3.17
N ALA A 2 5.94 27.66 3.18
CA ALA A 2 4.94 27.12 4.12
C ALA A 2 4.12 25.92 3.58
N HIS A 3 4.28 25.56 2.30
CA HIS A 3 3.46 24.55 1.62
C HIS A 3 4.00 23.11 1.68
N LEU A 4 5.16 22.89 2.32
CA LEU A 4 5.86 21.60 2.30
C LEU A 4 6.10 20.98 3.69
N MET A 5 5.83 21.70 4.79
CA MET A 5 5.77 21.12 6.15
C MET A 5 4.46 20.38 6.44
N ILE A 6 3.58 20.33 5.45
CA ILE A 6 2.31 19.61 5.36
C ILE A 6 2.56 18.15 4.91
N LYS A 7 3.72 17.56 5.25
CA LYS A 7 4.13 16.26 4.69
C LYS A 7 3.93 15.03 5.59
N VAL A 8 3.52 15.21 6.86
CA VAL A 8 3.19 14.07 7.73
C VAL A 8 1.85 14.31 8.46
N GLU A 9 1.67 15.46 9.14
CA GLU A 9 0.36 15.82 9.73
C GLU A 9 -0.76 15.95 8.69
N THR A 10 -0.43 16.40 7.49
CA THR A 10 -1.43 16.51 6.41
C THR A 10 -1.71 15.19 5.74
N MET A 11 -0.82 14.20 5.86
CA MET A 11 -1.15 12.83 5.46
C MET A 11 -2.20 12.24 6.41
N PHE A 12 -2.15 12.57 7.71
CA PHE A 12 -3.19 12.19 8.68
C PHE A 12 -4.51 12.93 8.47
N LEU A 13 -4.45 14.23 8.14
CA LEU A 13 -5.64 15.02 7.78
C LEU A 13 -6.24 14.60 6.44
N LEU A 14 -5.41 14.30 5.44
CA LEU A 14 -5.83 13.67 4.19
C LEU A 14 -6.47 12.33 4.53
N HIS A 15 -5.86 11.45 5.33
CA HIS A 15 -6.47 10.18 5.73
C HIS A 15 -7.86 10.32 6.36
N ALA A 16 -8.08 11.38 7.15
CA ALA A 16 -9.37 11.67 7.76
C ALA A 16 -10.39 12.25 6.75
N HIS A 17 -9.95 13.09 5.82
CA HIS A 17 -10.80 13.65 4.75
C HIS A 17 -11.00 12.69 3.58
N THR A 18 -10.13 11.69 3.43
CA THR A 18 -10.18 10.65 2.40
C THR A 18 -11.04 9.49 2.89
N ARG A 19 -11.15 9.24 4.21
CA ARG A 19 -12.03 8.21 4.79
C ARG A 19 -13.27 8.75 5.53
N PRO A 20 -14.06 9.68 4.96
CA PRO A 20 -15.21 10.24 5.64
C PRO A 20 -16.28 9.18 5.92
N ARG A 21 -16.45 8.18 5.06
CA ARG A 21 -17.40 7.07 5.27
C ARG A 21 -17.02 6.21 6.48
N HIS A 22 -15.76 5.79 6.55
CA HIS A 22 -15.25 5.00 7.67
C HIS A 22 -15.36 5.76 9.00
N LEU A 23 -14.98 7.04 9.01
CA LEU A 23 -15.04 7.88 10.22
C LEU A 23 -16.48 8.20 10.65
N THR A 24 -17.40 8.41 9.70
CA THR A 24 -18.82 8.67 9.99
C THR A 24 -19.59 7.41 10.40
N ARG A 25 -19.10 6.20 10.15
CA ARG A 25 -19.72 4.96 10.63
C ARG A 25 -19.35 4.62 12.08
N LEU A 26 -18.13 4.94 12.51
CA LEU A 26 -17.61 4.55 13.82
C LEU A 26 -18.16 5.46 14.95
N PRO A 27 -18.92 4.90 15.92
CA PRO A 27 -19.53 5.70 17.00
C PRO A 27 -18.50 6.46 17.85
N LYS A 28 -17.31 5.89 18.03
CA LYS A 28 -16.22 6.46 18.83
C LYS A 28 -15.71 7.82 18.35
N TYR A 29 -15.94 8.19 17.09
CA TYR A 29 -15.48 9.46 16.53
C TYR A 29 -16.60 10.50 16.40
N LYS A 30 -17.85 10.13 16.70
CA LYS A 30 -18.99 11.05 16.60
C LYS A 30 -19.07 11.96 17.81
N THR A 31 -19.19 13.25 17.56
CA THR A 31 -19.51 14.27 18.57
C THR A 31 -20.73 15.08 18.12
N PRO A 32 -21.42 15.78 19.03
CA PRO A 32 -22.54 16.66 18.67
C PRO A 32 -22.17 17.76 17.67
N GLN A 33 -20.87 18.08 17.54
CA GLN A 33 -20.36 19.16 16.70
C GLN A 33 -19.70 18.65 15.40
N GLY A 34 -19.69 17.33 15.15
CA GLY A 34 -19.05 16.72 13.99
C GLY A 34 -18.20 15.49 14.34
N ILE A 35 -17.25 15.15 13.47
CA ILE A 35 -16.34 14.01 13.69
C ILE A 35 -15.07 14.50 14.39
N LEU A 36 -14.73 13.94 15.56
CA LEU A 36 -13.47 14.20 16.24
C LEU A 36 -12.51 13.04 15.98
N TYR A 37 -11.44 13.31 15.24
CA TYR A 37 -10.42 12.31 14.92
C TYR A 37 -9.05 12.84 15.34
N GLN A 38 -8.32 12.09 16.17
CA GLN A 38 -6.97 12.44 16.64
C GLN A 38 -6.87 13.87 17.21
N GLY A 39 -7.90 14.32 17.95
CA GLY A 39 -7.93 15.66 18.56
C GLY A 39 -8.39 16.79 17.63
N GLN A 40 -8.69 16.51 16.36
CA GLN A 40 -9.17 17.50 15.41
C GLN A 40 -10.66 17.32 15.08
N LEU A 41 -11.43 18.41 15.20
CA LEU A 41 -12.84 18.45 14.90
C LEU A 41 -13.08 18.71 13.40
N LEU A 42 -13.86 17.84 12.77
CA LEU A 42 -14.29 17.89 11.37
C LEU A 42 -15.80 18.16 11.32
N PRO A 43 -16.23 19.43 11.33
CA PRO A 43 -17.62 19.82 11.60
C PRO A 43 -18.61 19.59 10.45
N LYS A 44 -18.12 19.33 9.23
CA LYS A 44 -18.97 19.18 8.02
C LYS A 44 -18.67 17.92 7.21
N LEU A 45 -17.96 16.95 7.79
CA LEU A 45 -17.53 15.76 7.06
C LEU A 45 -18.71 14.86 6.72
N THR A 46 -19.08 14.79 5.45
CA THR A 46 -20.13 13.89 4.96
C THR A 46 -19.56 12.68 4.23
N PRO A 47 -20.26 11.53 4.21
CA PRO A 47 -19.91 10.38 3.37
C PRO A 47 -19.72 10.70 1.87
N HIS A 48 -20.29 11.80 1.39
CA HIS A 48 -20.25 12.24 -0.01
C HIS A 48 -19.01 13.07 -0.34
N ASP A 49 -18.35 13.66 0.65
CA ASP A 49 -17.22 14.55 0.44
C ASP A 49 -16.06 13.82 -0.25
N ALA A 50 -15.80 12.55 0.10
CA ALA A 50 -14.78 11.74 -0.56
C ALA A 50 -15.04 11.58 -2.06
N VAL A 51 -16.31 11.37 -2.46
CA VAL A 51 -16.68 11.26 -3.87
C VAL A 51 -16.47 12.60 -4.57
N GLU A 52 -16.87 13.70 -3.93
CA GLU A 52 -16.69 15.03 -4.49
C GLU A 52 -15.21 15.38 -4.71
N TYR A 53 -14.34 15.07 -3.74
CA TYR A 53 -12.90 15.26 -3.87
C TYR A 53 -12.32 14.39 -5.00
N THR A 54 -12.69 13.12 -5.07
CA THR A 54 -12.25 12.23 -6.15
C THR A 54 -12.67 12.77 -7.52
N LEU A 55 -13.92 13.19 -7.69
CA LEU A 55 -14.43 13.76 -8.94
C LEU A 55 -13.68 15.02 -9.36
N LYS A 56 -13.28 15.88 -8.41
CA LYS A 56 -12.44 17.07 -8.69
C LYS A 56 -11.03 16.71 -9.15
N CYS A 57 -10.50 15.56 -8.72
CA CYS A 57 -9.17 15.11 -9.12
C CYS A 57 -9.14 14.45 -10.51
N ILE A 58 -10.23 13.81 -10.95
CA ILE A 58 -10.28 13.06 -12.23
C ILE A 58 -9.79 13.86 -13.44
N PRO A 59 -10.20 15.12 -13.68
CA PRO A 59 -9.71 15.87 -14.85
C PRO A 59 -8.19 16.03 -14.86
N ALA A 60 -7.61 16.37 -13.70
CA ALA A 60 -6.16 16.52 -13.57
C ALA A 60 -5.42 15.19 -13.77
N LEU A 61 -6.01 14.07 -13.32
CA LEU A 61 -5.46 12.74 -13.53
C LEU A 61 -5.57 12.27 -14.98
N ARG A 62 -6.63 12.64 -15.70
CA ARG A 62 -6.81 12.27 -17.11
C ARG A 62 -5.87 13.04 -18.02
N ASP A 63 -5.69 14.33 -17.73
CA ASP A 63 -4.95 15.23 -18.58
C ASP A 63 -3.45 15.31 -18.18
N PHE A 64 -2.96 14.33 -17.39
CA PHE A 64 -1.59 14.32 -16.85
C PHE A 64 -0.49 14.37 -17.93
N HIS A 65 -0.76 13.76 -19.09
CA HIS A 65 0.17 13.71 -20.23
C HIS A 65 0.41 15.10 -20.86
N THR A 66 -0.46 16.08 -20.58
CA THR A 66 -0.32 17.47 -21.06
C THR A 66 0.50 18.35 -20.13
N ILE A 67 0.83 17.85 -18.93
CA ILE A 67 1.47 18.62 -17.87
C ILE A 67 2.99 18.60 -18.07
N GLN A 68 3.56 19.79 -18.23
CA GLN A 68 5.00 20.00 -18.32
C GLN A 68 5.63 20.44 -16.98
N ASP A 69 4.78 20.66 -15.96
CA ASP A 69 5.21 21.06 -14.63
C ASP A 69 5.52 19.81 -13.77
N ASP A 70 6.79 19.64 -13.45
CA ASP A 70 7.30 18.55 -12.61
C ASP A 70 6.61 18.50 -11.24
N GLU A 71 6.40 19.63 -10.56
CA GLU A 71 5.81 19.65 -9.21
C GLU A 71 4.35 19.20 -9.24
N LYS A 72 3.65 19.58 -10.30
CA LYS A 72 2.27 19.14 -10.55
C LYS A 72 2.22 17.64 -10.89
N LEU A 73 3.21 17.11 -11.61
CA LEU A 73 3.34 15.69 -11.87
C LEU A 73 3.58 14.89 -10.59
N GLU A 74 4.46 15.35 -9.69
CA GLU A 74 4.66 14.71 -8.38
C GLU A 74 3.36 14.68 -7.57
N SER A 75 2.63 15.80 -7.58
CA SER A 75 1.35 15.92 -6.88
C SER A 75 0.30 14.97 -7.45
N ILE A 76 0.30 14.75 -8.77
CA ILE A 76 -0.60 13.80 -9.45
C ILE A 76 -0.32 12.37 -9.01
N ILE A 77 0.95 11.94 -9.00
CA ILE A 77 1.31 10.59 -8.57
C ILE A 77 0.94 10.38 -7.10
N ALA A 78 1.27 11.34 -6.23
CA ALA A 78 0.91 11.25 -4.81
C ALA A 78 -0.62 11.17 -4.63
N THR A 79 -1.37 11.98 -5.40
CA THR A 79 -2.84 11.99 -5.35
C THR A 79 -3.42 10.67 -5.84
N SER A 80 -2.92 10.10 -6.94
CA SER A 80 -3.44 8.82 -7.46
C SER A 80 -3.16 7.65 -6.50
N VAL A 81 -2.04 7.63 -5.79
CA VAL A 81 -1.76 6.65 -4.72
C VAL A 81 -2.73 6.78 -3.55
N ILE A 82 -3.10 8.01 -3.17
CA ILE A 82 -4.09 8.26 -2.11
C ILE A 82 -5.49 7.82 -2.57
N LEU A 83 -5.89 8.17 -3.80
CA LEU A 83 -7.20 7.81 -4.34
C LEU A 83 -7.35 6.31 -4.54
N ARG A 84 -6.28 5.61 -4.92
CA ARG A 84 -6.25 4.15 -4.95
C ARG A 84 -6.52 3.55 -3.56
N GLN A 85 -5.95 4.10 -2.51
CA GLN A 85 -6.24 3.64 -1.14
C GLN A 85 -7.72 3.77 -0.80
N LEU A 86 -8.42 4.75 -1.37
CA LEU A 86 -9.86 4.93 -1.18
C LEU A 86 -10.69 3.94 -1.95
N GLU A 87 -10.32 3.65 -3.19
CA GLU A 87 -10.90 2.58 -3.98
C GLU A 87 -10.83 1.25 -3.20
N GLU A 88 -9.65 0.91 -2.65
CA GLU A 88 -9.46 -0.33 -1.89
C GLU A 88 -10.34 -0.44 -0.63
N ILE A 89 -10.53 0.67 0.10
CA ILE A 89 -11.37 0.66 1.30
C ILE A 89 -12.85 0.56 0.92
N ASP A 90 -13.28 1.25 -0.13
CA ASP A 90 -14.64 1.16 -0.64
C ASP A 90 -14.95 -0.28 -1.11
N ASP A 91 -14.01 -0.95 -1.81
CA ASP A 91 -14.15 -2.34 -2.25
C ASP A 91 -14.23 -3.32 -1.06
N GLU A 92 -13.37 -3.18 -0.04
CA GLU A 92 -13.45 -4.00 1.20
C GLU A 92 -14.79 -3.81 1.94
N GLU A 93 -15.32 -2.59 1.97
CA GLU A 93 -16.60 -2.29 2.60
C GLU A 93 -17.81 -2.86 1.82
N GLU A 94 -17.72 -2.97 0.49
CA GLU A 94 -18.74 -3.60 -0.36
C GLU A 94 -18.73 -5.13 -0.19
N ASP A 95 -17.55 -5.76 -0.16
CA ASP A 95 -17.37 -7.19 0.11
C ASP A 95 -17.96 -7.60 1.47
N ASP A 96 -17.68 -6.83 2.53
CA ASP A 96 -18.21 -7.06 3.88
C ASP A 96 -19.74 -6.97 3.96
N GLN A 97 -20.36 -6.11 3.14
CA GLN A 97 -21.82 -5.95 3.08
C GLN A 97 -22.47 -7.08 2.29
N GLN A 98 -21.83 -7.55 1.21
CA GLN A 98 -22.29 -8.71 0.44
C GLN A 98 -22.21 -9.99 1.29
N GLY A 99 -21.09 -10.25 1.97
CA GLY A 99 -20.95 -11.40 2.86
C GLY A 99 -21.94 -11.44 4.04
N ARG A 100 -22.48 -10.27 4.46
CA ARG A 100 -23.58 -10.19 5.44
C ARG A 100 -24.96 -10.41 4.84
N ASN A 101 -25.16 -10.07 3.56
CA ASN A 101 -26.43 -10.20 2.85
C ASN A 101 -26.59 -11.54 2.13
N GLU A 102 -25.53 -12.34 1.96
CA GLU A 102 -25.59 -13.73 1.44
C GLU A 102 -26.44 -14.68 2.31
N GLY A 103 -26.84 -14.28 3.53
CA GLY A 103 -27.83 -14.98 4.35
C GLY A 103 -29.29 -14.63 4.06
N ARG A 104 -29.58 -13.67 3.17
CA ARG A 104 -30.94 -13.20 2.88
C ARG A 104 -31.17 -13.16 1.38
N ASN A 105 -31.54 -14.32 0.86
CA ASN A 105 -31.91 -14.55 -0.53
C ASN A 105 -33.13 -13.68 -0.90
N ASP A 106 -32.90 -12.50 -1.47
CA ASP A 106 -33.91 -11.77 -2.23
C ASP A 106 -33.33 -11.44 -3.61
N GLY A 107 -33.93 -12.04 -4.64
CA GLY A 107 -33.43 -12.14 -6.00
C GLY A 107 -33.53 -10.85 -6.81
N THR A 108 -32.92 -9.77 -6.32
CA THR A 108 -32.71 -8.56 -7.12
C THR A 108 -31.24 -8.40 -7.47
N GLU A 109 -30.86 -9.00 -8.61
CA GLU A 109 -29.62 -8.64 -9.29
C GLU A 109 -29.64 -7.15 -9.62
N VAL A 110 -28.86 -6.35 -8.87
CA VAL A 110 -28.58 -4.96 -9.23
C VAL A 110 -27.20 -4.94 -9.87
N PRO A 111 -27.06 -4.88 -11.20
CA PRO A 111 -25.77 -4.67 -11.82
C PRO A 111 -25.37 -3.21 -11.63
N ARG A 112 -24.62 -2.92 -10.56
CA ARG A 112 -24.01 -1.60 -10.32
C ARG A 112 -22.53 -1.63 -10.67
N ALA A 113 -22.21 -1.91 -11.93
CA ALA A 113 -20.91 -1.54 -12.48
C ALA A 113 -20.89 0.00 -12.65
N LYS A 114 -20.57 0.72 -11.57
CA LYS A 114 -20.13 2.11 -11.73
C LYS A 114 -18.85 2.08 -12.59
N PRO A 115 -18.65 3.02 -13.52
CA PRO A 115 -17.37 3.17 -14.19
C PRO A 115 -16.33 3.58 -13.13
N GLN A 116 -15.68 2.58 -12.56
CA GLN A 116 -14.67 2.76 -11.53
C GLN A 116 -13.38 3.19 -12.25
N VAL A 117 -12.86 4.35 -11.87
CA VAL A 117 -11.59 4.85 -12.39
C VAL A 117 -10.50 3.95 -11.82
N ASN A 118 -9.82 3.18 -12.67
CA ASN A 118 -8.74 2.31 -12.24
C ASN A 118 -7.50 3.17 -11.90
N PHE A 119 -7.37 3.57 -10.64
CA PHE A 119 -6.28 4.45 -10.19
C PHE A 119 -4.91 3.78 -10.31
N LEU A 120 -4.86 2.45 -10.25
CA LEU A 120 -3.63 1.70 -10.47
C LEU A 120 -3.11 1.85 -11.91
N ALA A 121 -4.00 1.81 -12.90
CA ALA A 121 -3.65 2.07 -14.30
C ALA A 121 -3.10 3.48 -14.50
N ILE A 122 -3.62 4.46 -13.75
CA ILE A 122 -3.13 5.85 -13.78
C ILE A 122 -1.73 5.93 -13.15
N ILE A 123 -1.51 5.32 -11.98
CA ILE A 123 -0.19 5.26 -11.34
C ILE A 123 0.84 4.66 -12.31
N ASP A 124 0.52 3.51 -12.91
CA ASP A 124 1.37 2.84 -13.89
C ASP A 124 1.65 3.71 -15.12
N ALA A 125 0.63 4.35 -15.70
CA ALA A 125 0.78 5.20 -16.87
C ALA A 125 1.67 6.42 -16.58
N VAL A 126 1.49 7.03 -15.41
CA VAL A 126 2.29 8.19 -14.99
C VAL A 126 3.73 7.77 -14.70
N LEU A 127 3.95 6.67 -13.99
CA LEU A 127 5.31 6.15 -13.69
C LEU A 127 6.08 5.72 -14.95
N ARG A 128 5.39 5.15 -15.95
CA ARG A 128 5.99 4.78 -17.24
C ARG A 128 6.30 5.99 -18.12
N SER A 129 5.77 7.17 -17.81
CA SER A 129 6.03 8.36 -18.62
C SER A 129 7.52 8.76 -18.55
N PRO A 130 8.12 9.21 -19.68
CA PRO A 130 9.52 9.62 -19.72
C PRO A 130 9.91 10.66 -18.66
N PRO A 131 9.09 11.71 -18.38
CA PRO A 131 9.37 12.67 -17.32
C PRO A 131 9.51 11.98 -15.96
N SER A 132 8.57 11.10 -15.58
CA SER A 132 8.62 10.40 -14.30
C SER A 132 9.85 9.51 -14.14
N ARG A 133 10.27 8.79 -15.19
CA ARG A 133 11.47 7.93 -15.13
C ARG A 133 12.74 8.75 -14.89
N THR A 134 12.87 9.90 -15.55
CA THR A 134 14.03 10.79 -15.35
C THR A 134 14.03 11.46 -13.97
N LEU A 135 12.85 11.73 -13.41
CA LEU A 135 12.68 12.35 -12.10
C LEU A 135 12.75 11.37 -10.93
N PHE A 136 12.50 10.07 -11.16
CA PHE A 136 12.45 9.05 -10.11
C PHE A 136 13.73 9.04 -9.24
N GLY A 137 14.91 9.21 -9.84
CA GLY A 137 16.17 9.26 -9.08
C GLY A 137 16.48 10.59 -8.40
N ARG A 138 15.72 11.66 -8.71
CA ARG A 138 16.02 13.05 -8.31
C ARG A 138 15.00 13.64 -7.34
N ARG A 139 13.79 13.08 -7.27
CA ARG A 139 12.65 13.64 -6.55
C ARG A 139 12.11 12.69 -5.49
N SER A 140 12.14 13.12 -4.23
CA SER A 140 11.76 12.28 -3.08
C SER A 140 10.27 11.94 -3.01
N LEU A 141 9.38 12.78 -3.53
CA LEU A 141 7.93 12.53 -3.48
C LEU A 141 7.49 11.43 -4.45
N ILE A 142 8.05 11.41 -5.68
CA ILE A 142 7.78 10.35 -6.66
C ILE A 142 8.24 8.99 -6.11
N GLN A 143 9.45 8.95 -5.54
CA GLN A 143 9.97 7.75 -4.89
C GLN A 143 9.05 7.29 -3.77
N ALA A 144 8.67 8.20 -2.85
CA ALA A 144 7.80 7.89 -1.74
C ALA A 144 6.44 7.35 -2.21
N ALA A 145 5.83 7.98 -3.22
CA ALA A 145 4.55 7.55 -3.77
C ALA A 145 4.65 6.17 -4.44
N TYR A 146 5.71 5.91 -5.22
CA TYR A 146 5.97 4.59 -5.79
C TYR A 146 6.08 3.51 -4.71
N TRP A 147 6.95 3.73 -3.72
CA TRP A 147 7.17 2.75 -2.66
C TRP A 147 5.93 2.54 -1.78
N MET A 148 5.06 3.54 -1.67
CA MET A 148 3.74 3.38 -1.05
C MET A 148 2.83 2.49 -1.90
N ALA A 149 2.77 2.74 -3.22
CA ALA A 149 1.99 1.94 -4.15
C ALA A 149 2.44 0.46 -4.18
N VAL A 150 3.75 0.18 -4.08
CA VAL A 150 4.26 -1.20 -3.99
C VAL A 150 3.75 -1.87 -2.71
N ARG A 151 3.75 -1.16 -1.58
CA ARG A 151 3.26 -1.71 -0.31
C ARG A 151 1.76 -1.97 -0.32
N GLN A 152 0.97 -1.11 -0.97
CA GLN A 152 -0.46 -1.34 -1.20
C GLN A 152 -0.69 -2.60 -2.05
N GLU A 153 0.07 -2.75 -3.14
CA GLU A 153 0.00 -3.97 -3.97
C GLU A 153 0.35 -5.23 -3.20
N LEU A 154 1.37 -5.18 -2.34
CA LEU A 154 1.75 -6.33 -1.52
C LEU A 154 0.60 -6.78 -0.62
N TYR A 155 -0.02 -5.86 0.10
CA TYR A 155 -1.18 -6.18 0.94
C TYR A 155 -2.32 -6.79 0.12
N HIS A 156 -2.64 -6.17 -1.02
CA HIS A 156 -3.72 -6.63 -1.88
C HIS A 156 -3.42 -8.04 -2.44
N SER A 157 -2.20 -8.25 -2.95
CA SER A 157 -1.76 -9.52 -3.51
C SER A 157 -1.80 -10.67 -2.50
N PHE A 158 -1.33 -10.47 -1.26
CA PHE A 158 -1.39 -11.49 -0.22
C PHE A 158 -2.82 -11.75 0.29
N THR A 159 -3.67 -10.73 0.34
CA THR A 159 -5.05 -10.85 0.84
C THR A 159 -5.98 -11.47 -0.20
N LYS A 160 -5.85 -11.05 -1.46
CA LYS A 160 -6.73 -11.45 -2.57
C LYS A 160 -6.11 -12.52 -3.50
N ARG A 161 -4.90 -12.99 -3.20
CA ARG A 161 -4.19 -14.07 -3.90
C ARG A 161 -4.03 -13.86 -5.41
N HIS A 162 -3.65 -12.64 -5.81
CA HIS A 162 -3.35 -12.31 -7.21
C HIS A 162 -1.95 -11.69 -7.32
N PRO A 163 -1.31 -11.77 -8.49
CA PRO A 163 -0.01 -11.13 -8.69
C PRO A 163 -0.12 -9.61 -8.55
N PRO A 164 0.93 -8.93 -8.07
CA PRO A 164 1.04 -7.48 -8.19
C PRO A 164 0.89 -7.07 -9.65
N LYS A 165 -0.02 -6.15 -9.91
CA LYS A 165 -0.34 -5.59 -11.23
C LYS A 165 0.57 -4.40 -11.55
N MET A 166 1.16 -3.75 -10.54
CA MET A 166 2.06 -2.62 -10.74
C MET A 166 3.42 -3.02 -11.34
N VAL A 167 4.06 -2.09 -12.06
CA VAL A 167 5.42 -2.28 -12.57
C VAL A 167 6.46 -2.39 -11.46
N LEU A 168 7.18 -3.51 -11.47
CA LEU A 168 8.33 -3.78 -10.62
C LEU A 168 9.62 -3.68 -11.43
N ASP A 169 9.97 -2.46 -11.86
CA ASP A 169 11.19 -2.24 -12.64
C ASP A 169 12.43 -2.42 -11.74
N PRO A 170 13.35 -3.34 -12.06
CA PRO A 170 14.60 -3.51 -11.31
C PRO A 170 15.43 -2.22 -11.23
N GLU A 171 15.32 -1.32 -12.21
CA GLU A 171 16.00 -0.01 -12.20
C GLU A 171 15.58 0.82 -11.00
N TYR A 172 14.33 0.71 -10.52
CA TYR A 172 13.86 1.43 -9.33
C TYR A 172 14.49 0.89 -8.03
N GLY A 173 15.00 -0.35 -8.05
CA GLY A 173 15.80 -0.90 -6.95
C GLY A 173 17.21 -0.32 -6.88
N LEU A 174 17.72 0.27 -7.97
CA LEU A 174 19.06 0.87 -8.00
C LEU A 174 19.04 2.18 -7.20
N GLY A 175 19.84 2.23 -6.13
CA GLY A 175 19.89 3.38 -5.22
C GLY A 175 18.75 3.45 -4.20
N ALA A 176 17.85 2.45 -4.17
CA ALA A 176 16.82 2.34 -3.15
C ALA A 176 17.43 2.03 -1.77
N SER A 177 16.76 2.48 -0.71
CA SER A 177 17.11 2.11 0.67
C SER A 177 16.99 0.59 0.85
N LYS A 178 17.73 0.04 1.83
CA LYS A 178 17.67 -1.40 2.18
C LYS A 178 16.23 -1.87 2.42
N ALA A 179 15.43 -1.06 3.13
CA ALA A 179 14.02 -1.34 3.36
C ALA A 179 13.21 -1.44 2.06
N ASN A 180 13.44 -0.53 1.11
CA ASN A 180 12.72 -0.55 -0.16
C ASN A 180 13.19 -1.69 -1.08
N LYS A 181 14.46 -2.13 -0.99
CA LYS A 181 14.91 -3.35 -1.68
C LYS A 181 14.16 -4.59 -1.19
N ILE A 182 13.89 -4.69 0.11
CA ILE A 182 13.10 -5.78 0.69
C ILE A 182 11.64 -5.72 0.23
N VAL A 183 11.06 -4.52 0.15
CA VAL A 183 9.71 -4.31 -0.40
C VAL A 183 9.65 -4.78 -1.86
N LEU A 184 10.62 -4.37 -2.69
CA LEU A 184 10.69 -4.79 -4.09
C LEU A 184 10.84 -6.32 -4.21
N HIS A 185 11.76 -6.91 -3.43
CA HIS A 185 11.98 -8.35 -3.42
C HIS A 185 10.72 -9.11 -3.03
N THR A 186 10.02 -8.66 -1.98
CA THR A 186 8.76 -9.28 -1.55
C THR A 186 7.70 -9.19 -2.66
N ALA A 187 7.66 -8.08 -3.41
CA ALA A 187 6.73 -7.91 -4.53
C ALA A 187 7.07 -8.83 -5.70
N GLN A 188 8.35 -9.10 -5.95
CA GLN A 188 8.78 -10.09 -6.93
C GLN A 188 8.42 -11.51 -6.49
N VAL A 189 8.58 -11.86 -5.20
CA VAL A 189 8.13 -13.16 -4.66
C VAL A 189 6.63 -13.34 -4.80
N ALA A 190 5.85 -12.31 -4.48
CA ALA A 190 4.42 -12.24 -4.72
C ALA A 190 4.07 -12.51 -6.20
N LYS A 191 4.69 -11.77 -7.12
CA LYS A 191 4.49 -11.95 -8.56
C LYS A 191 4.85 -13.37 -9.02
N TRP A 192 5.98 -13.90 -8.55
CA TRP A 192 6.39 -15.26 -8.83
C TRP A 192 5.32 -16.26 -8.37
N ARG A 193 4.86 -16.14 -7.13
CA ARG A 193 3.89 -17.07 -6.54
C ARG A 193 2.57 -17.16 -7.32
N TRP A 194 2.05 -16.05 -7.82
CA TRP A 194 0.70 -16.00 -8.40
C TRP A 194 0.66 -15.86 -9.93
N ALA A 195 1.80 -15.68 -10.62
CA ALA A 195 1.81 -15.52 -12.08
C ALA A 195 2.87 -16.35 -12.81
N ASP A 196 4.08 -16.48 -12.26
CA ASP A 196 5.18 -17.17 -12.96
C ASP A 196 5.35 -18.61 -12.50
N GLY A 197 5.65 -18.82 -11.21
CA GLY A 197 5.85 -20.14 -10.62
C GLY A 197 7.09 -20.89 -11.15
N SER A 198 7.95 -20.25 -11.94
CA SER A 198 9.12 -20.92 -12.54
C SER A 198 10.21 -21.24 -11.51
N GLU A 199 10.87 -22.38 -11.66
CA GLU A 199 11.95 -22.82 -10.77
C GLU A 199 13.18 -21.91 -10.86
N GLN A 200 13.48 -21.41 -12.06
CA GLN A 200 14.62 -20.52 -12.29
C GLN A 200 14.45 -19.19 -11.54
N GLU A 201 13.24 -18.63 -11.58
CA GLU A 201 12.93 -17.40 -10.84
C GLU A 201 12.91 -17.65 -9.34
N TRP A 202 12.40 -18.81 -8.89
CA TRP A 202 12.48 -19.20 -7.48
C TRP A 202 13.93 -19.23 -6.97
N LEU A 203 14.86 -19.85 -7.70
CA LEU A 203 16.29 -19.89 -7.33
C LEU A 203 16.90 -18.48 -7.26
N ARG A 204 16.57 -17.62 -8.24
CA ARG A 204 17.03 -16.22 -8.25
C ARG A 204 16.51 -15.47 -7.03
N LEU A 205 15.23 -15.62 -6.71
CA LEU A 205 14.58 -14.98 -5.57
C LEU A 205 15.12 -15.50 -4.25
N GLN A 206 15.32 -16.81 -4.10
CA GLN A 206 15.90 -17.38 -2.88
C GLN A 206 17.28 -16.78 -2.60
N LYS A 207 18.17 -16.79 -3.59
CA LYS A 207 19.52 -16.21 -3.44
C LYS A 207 19.48 -14.70 -3.15
N GLN A 208 18.58 -13.97 -3.80
CA GLN A 208 18.38 -12.55 -3.53
C GLN A 208 17.86 -12.31 -2.10
N GLY A 209 16.93 -13.14 -1.64
CA GLY A 209 16.34 -13.07 -0.30
C GLY A 209 17.35 -13.31 0.81
N GLU A 210 18.23 -14.31 0.65
CA GLU A 210 19.31 -14.60 1.60
C GLU A 210 20.25 -13.40 1.79
N LEU A 211 20.68 -12.79 0.68
CA LEU A 211 21.53 -11.59 0.72
C LEU A 211 20.82 -10.43 1.42
N LEU A 212 19.56 -10.18 1.08
CA LEU A 212 18.79 -9.08 1.66
C LEU A 212 18.50 -9.31 3.15
N GLU A 213 18.23 -10.55 3.56
CA GLU A 213 18.03 -10.92 4.96
C GLU A 213 19.31 -10.68 5.77
N GLU A 214 20.47 -11.09 5.26
CA GLU A 214 21.76 -10.84 5.93
C GLU A 214 22.03 -9.34 6.08
N GLU A 215 21.79 -8.55 5.03
CA GLU A 215 21.92 -7.09 5.08
C GLU A 215 20.93 -6.45 6.05
N ALA A 216 19.68 -6.92 6.08
CA ALA A 216 18.62 -6.42 6.94
C ALA A 216 18.93 -6.69 8.41
N LEU A 217 19.36 -7.90 8.74
CA LEU A 217 19.71 -8.29 10.10
C LEU A 217 20.87 -7.44 10.62
N LYS A 218 21.89 -7.14 9.80
CA LYS A 218 22.99 -6.26 10.21
C LYS A 218 22.55 -4.81 10.47
N GLU A 219 21.61 -4.31 9.67
CA GLU A 219 21.14 -2.92 9.76
C GLU A 219 20.13 -2.71 10.89
N TYR A 220 19.16 -3.62 11.01
CA TYR A 220 17.98 -3.46 11.85
C TYR A 220 18.06 -4.42 13.02
N GLN A 221 18.86 -4.03 14.02
CA GLN A 221 19.02 -4.82 15.25
C GLN A 221 17.87 -4.50 16.22
N PRO A 222 17.16 -5.52 16.73
CA PRO A 222 16.12 -5.29 17.73
C PRO A 222 16.77 -4.77 19.02
N PHE A 223 16.15 -3.76 19.64
CA PHE A 223 16.63 -3.25 20.94
C PHE A 223 16.07 -4.07 22.11
N TYR A 224 15.08 -4.94 21.86
CA TYR A 224 14.52 -5.84 22.86
C TYR A 224 14.07 -7.15 22.22
N VAL A 225 14.45 -8.27 22.85
CA VAL A 225 14.05 -9.62 22.45
C VAL A 225 13.68 -10.40 23.71
N ARG A 226 12.49 -10.99 23.71
CA ARG A 226 11.99 -11.89 24.75
C ARG A 226 11.46 -13.17 24.11
N SER A 227 11.95 -14.31 24.56
CA SER A 227 11.44 -15.63 24.16
C SER A 227 9.97 -15.80 24.55
N ALA A 228 9.25 -16.66 23.83
CA ALA A 228 7.87 -16.97 24.15
C ALA A 228 7.77 -17.72 25.48
N ASP A 229 6.94 -17.24 26.40
CA ASP A 229 6.60 -17.98 27.63
C ASP A 229 5.43 -18.95 27.39
N ARG A 230 5.78 -20.20 27.07
CA ARG A 230 4.79 -21.27 26.85
C ARG A 230 3.96 -21.58 28.10
N SER A 231 4.46 -21.29 29.31
CA SER A 231 3.71 -21.52 30.54
C SER A 231 2.55 -20.52 30.70
N ASN A 232 2.66 -19.36 30.06
CA ASN A 232 1.64 -18.32 30.01
C ASN A 232 0.82 -18.35 28.69
N GLY A 233 0.93 -19.42 27.90
CA GLY A 233 0.24 -19.56 26.61
C GLY A 233 0.83 -18.73 25.47
N GLU A 234 2.01 -18.12 25.65
CA GLU A 234 2.68 -17.39 24.58
C GLU A 234 3.34 -18.38 23.60
N ILE A 235 3.00 -18.26 22.31
CA ILE A 235 3.53 -19.13 21.24
C ILE A 235 4.72 -18.48 20.53
N PHE A 236 4.69 -17.15 20.39
CA PHE A 236 5.67 -16.38 19.63
C PHE A 236 6.52 -15.49 20.53
N PRO A 237 7.79 -15.23 20.16
CA PRO A 237 8.64 -14.30 20.88
C PRO A 237 8.12 -12.87 20.71
N THR A 238 8.50 -12.00 21.65
CA THR A 238 8.31 -10.55 21.54
C THR A 238 9.62 -9.92 21.09
N ILE A 239 9.58 -9.20 19.97
CA ILE A 239 10.75 -8.52 19.40
C ILE A 239 10.37 -7.08 19.15
N TRP A 240 11.13 -6.13 19.70
CA TRP A 240 10.91 -4.70 19.47
C TRP A 240 12.05 -4.10 18.65
N TYR A 241 11.65 -3.25 17.72
CA TYR A 241 12.53 -2.48 16.83
C TYR A 241 12.30 -1.00 17.04
N SER A 242 13.30 -0.19 16.72
CA SER A 242 13.34 1.24 17.07
C SER A 242 12.33 2.07 16.29
N SER A 243 11.81 1.55 15.19
CA SER A 243 10.84 2.22 14.33
C SER A 243 9.86 1.26 13.67
N ALA A 244 8.68 1.78 13.29
CA ALA A 244 7.71 1.01 12.50
C ALA A 244 8.27 0.59 11.13
N LEU A 245 9.17 1.38 10.55
CA LEU A 245 9.84 1.05 9.29
C LEU A 245 10.66 -0.25 9.42
N GLU A 246 11.43 -0.39 10.49
CA GLU A 246 12.20 -1.61 10.78
C GLU A 246 11.27 -2.81 10.96
N VAL A 247 10.20 -2.66 11.76
CA VAL A 247 9.21 -3.72 11.98
C VAL A 247 8.64 -4.21 10.66
N THR A 248 8.10 -3.31 9.83
CA THR A 248 7.49 -3.68 8.55
C THR A 248 8.52 -4.27 7.59
N THR A 249 9.75 -3.76 7.59
CA THR A 249 10.83 -4.30 6.75
C THR A 249 11.16 -5.74 7.12
N MET A 250 11.32 -6.03 8.41
CA MET A 250 11.59 -7.38 8.89
C MET A 250 10.41 -8.33 8.67
N GLN A 251 9.18 -7.85 8.86
CA GLN A 251 7.98 -8.62 8.54
C GLN A 251 7.91 -9.02 7.07
N LEU A 252 8.18 -8.09 6.15
CA LEU A 252 8.19 -8.36 4.70
C LEU A 252 9.29 -9.37 4.34
N CYS A 253 10.46 -9.26 4.93
CA CYS A 253 11.55 -10.23 4.76
C CYS A 253 11.11 -11.64 5.20
N ILE A 254 10.47 -11.76 6.37
CA ILE A 254 9.95 -13.04 6.87
C ILE A 254 8.84 -13.58 5.95
N ILE A 255 7.90 -12.75 5.49
CA ILE A 255 6.84 -13.15 4.57
C ILE A 255 7.42 -13.71 3.27
N ALA A 256 8.35 -12.99 2.64
CA ALA A 256 9.00 -13.44 1.40
C ALA A 256 9.67 -14.81 1.59
N LYS A 257 10.42 -14.97 2.68
CA LYS A 257 11.08 -16.23 3.03
C LYS A 257 10.09 -17.37 3.27
N MET A 258 9.02 -17.14 4.03
CA MET A 258 7.99 -18.15 4.28
C MET A 258 7.35 -18.63 2.98
N VAL A 259 7.02 -17.72 2.06
CA VAL A 259 6.43 -18.08 0.76
C VAL A 259 7.38 -18.95 -0.05
N LEU A 260 8.64 -18.53 -0.18
CA LEU A 260 9.64 -19.29 -0.94
C LEU A 260 9.93 -20.67 -0.32
N MET A 261 9.95 -20.77 1.01
CA MET A 261 10.16 -22.04 1.70
C MET A 261 8.96 -22.99 1.54
N ALA A 262 7.74 -22.48 1.69
CA ALA A 262 6.52 -23.28 1.59
C ALA A 262 6.27 -23.80 0.18
N GLU A 263 6.68 -23.03 -0.83
CA GLU A 263 6.44 -23.31 -2.25
C GLU A 263 7.71 -23.73 -2.97
N ASN A 264 8.67 -24.32 -2.24
CA ASN A 264 9.92 -24.80 -2.82
C ASN A 264 9.64 -25.92 -3.84
N PRO A 265 9.98 -25.72 -5.14
CA PRO A 265 9.67 -26.69 -6.19
C PRO A 265 10.47 -27.99 -6.08
N PHE A 266 11.52 -28.03 -5.25
CA PHE A 266 12.40 -29.18 -5.07
C PHE A 266 12.05 -30.03 -3.83
N LEU A 267 10.96 -29.74 -3.12
CA LEU A 267 10.50 -30.53 -1.97
C LEU A 267 9.55 -31.69 -2.34
N GLY A 268 9.57 -32.12 -3.61
CA GLY A 268 8.83 -33.28 -4.13
C GLY A 268 9.53 -34.61 -3.90
#